data_AF-A0A162YNP3-F1
#
_entry.id   AF-A0A162YNP3-F1
#
_cell.length_a   1.000
_cell.length_b   1.000
_cell.length_c   1.000
_cell.angle_alpha   90.00
_cell.angle_beta   90.00
_cell.angle_gamma   90.00
#
_symmetry.space_group_name_H-M   'P 1'
#
loop_
_entity.id
_entity.type
_entity.pdbx_description
1 polymer ?
#
loop_
_entity_poly.entity_id
_entity_poly.type
_entity_poly.pdbx_seq_one_letter_code
_entity_poly.pdbx_strand_id
1 'polypeptide(L)'
;MSPLPSQSTVIFVQSTAHWEAIQQQRAQLIGVSPPSTPLASQQQQQQDRIVQKKPRQQETASPRNKPSRLIGKEGSRRRNRWTNNTFSDHPSAVLYAEDLRPPGYEAKAPKYDVGLISRDDSEEEEEEEEEDQVQVHALPHNLPRHVRHDLKKAHISKGLVTAYESQLIQFIDLWLNDTQCLDNACLELRVVSNNQFERYVVHTMSRYYGFASFSKTNDQNQRVTYICHPAYLSYITKHSGDDEIDYASIQEWDMPDKSFFEYLFHTV
;
A
#
# COMPACT_ATOMS: atom_id res chain seq x y z
N MET A 1 43.07 9.94 33.98
CA MET A 1 42.77 8.63 33.39
C MET A 1 41.81 8.88 32.23
N SER A 2 42.26 8.68 31.01
CA SER A 2 41.49 9.02 29.80
C SER A 2 40.60 7.85 29.40
N PRO A 3 39.31 8.05 29.08
CA PRO A 3 38.41 6.97 28.70
C PRO A 3 38.79 6.38 27.34
N LEU A 4 38.82 5.05 27.27
CA LEU A 4 39.09 4.30 26.04
C LEU A 4 37.89 4.41 25.07
N PRO A 5 38.12 4.58 23.76
CA PRO A 5 37.05 4.65 22.77
C PRO A 5 36.32 3.31 22.64
N SER A 6 34.99 3.34 22.74
CA SER A 6 34.16 2.15 22.55
C SER A 6 34.12 1.78 21.07
N GLN A 7 34.54 0.56 20.72
CA GLN A 7 34.39 0.03 19.37
C GLN A 7 32.96 -0.50 19.21
N SER A 8 32.20 0.10 18.29
CA SER A 8 30.86 -0.35 17.93
C SER A 8 30.96 -1.35 16.77
N THR A 9 30.60 -2.61 17.02
CA THR A 9 30.54 -3.65 15.99
C THR A 9 29.16 -3.67 15.35
N VAL A 10 29.08 -3.33 14.07
CA VAL A 10 27.85 -3.41 13.27
C VAL A 10 27.78 -4.80 12.63
N ILE A 11 26.72 -5.56 12.94
CA ILE A 11 26.45 -6.88 12.37
C ILE A 11 25.35 -6.73 11.31
N PHE A 12 25.70 -6.95 10.04
CA PHE A 12 24.73 -6.99 8.95
C PHE A 12 24.11 -8.37 8.85
N VAL A 13 22.85 -8.50 9.26
CA VAL A 13 22.05 -9.71 9.04
C VAL A 13 21.40 -9.58 7.66
N GLN A 14 21.95 -10.28 6.68
CA GLN A 14 21.33 -10.35 5.35
C GLN A 14 20.04 -11.18 5.42
N SER A 15 18.97 -10.66 4.82
CA SER A 15 17.69 -11.35 4.65
C SER A 15 17.89 -12.74 4.03
N THR A 16 17.22 -13.76 4.59
CA THR A 16 17.28 -15.16 4.13
C THR A 16 16.92 -15.33 2.66
N ALA A 17 16.10 -14.43 2.10
CA ALA A 17 15.75 -14.43 0.68
C ALA A 17 16.95 -14.13 -0.24
N HIS A 18 17.92 -13.32 0.23
CA HIS A 18 19.14 -13.04 -0.54
C HIS A 18 20.05 -14.27 -0.63
N TRP A 19 20.10 -15.07 0.43
CA TRP A 19 20.88 -16.30 0.47
C TRP A 19 20.35 -17.38 -0.50
N GLU A 20 19.02 -17.53 -0.60
CA GLU A 20 18.42 -18.45 -1.58
C GLU A 20 18.71 -18.04 -3.03
N ALA A 21 18.67 -16.74 -3.34
CA ALA A 21 19.00 -16.24 -4.68
C ALA A 21 20.46 -16.55 -5.06
N ILE A 22 21.40 -16.40 -4.12
CA ILE A 22 22.81 -16.74 -4.33
C ILE A 22 23.00 -18.25 -4.55
N GLN A 23 22.28 -19.09 -3.80
CA GLN A 23 22.31 -20.55 -3.99
C GLN A 23 21.80 -20.95 -5.38
N GLN A 24 20.73 -20.34 -5.86
CA GLN A 24 20.18 -20.59 -7.20
C GLN A 24 21.15 -20.17 -8.32
N GLN A 25 21.79 -19.00 -8.20
CA GLN A 25 22.81 -18.57 -9.16
C GLN A 25 24.03 -19.51 -9.17
N ARG A 26 24.48 -19.97 -7.99
CA ARG A 26 25.59 -20.93 -7.90
C ARG A 26 25.23 -22.28 -8.52
N ALA A 27 24.01 -22.77 -8.34
CA ALA A 27 23.56 -24.01 -8.96
C ALA A 27 23.59 -23.95 -10.50
N GLN A 28 23.24 -22.79 -11.07
CA GLN A 28 23.30 -22.56 -12.52
C GLN A 28 24.75 -22.53 -13.06
N LEU A 29 25.68 -21.96 -12.30
CA LEU A 29 27.09 -21.86 -12.69
C LEU A 29 27.85 -23.19 -12.60
N ILE A 30 27.48 -24.08 -11.66
CA ILE A 30 28.18 -25.36 -11.45
C ILE A 30 27.62 -26.47 -12.37
N GLY A 31 26.58 -26.20 -13.16
CA GLY A 31 26.06 -27.17 -14.14
C GLY A 31 25.53 -28.47 -13.50
N VAL A 32 25.22 -28.45 -12.21
CA VAL A 32 24.63 -29.60 -11.50
C VAL A 32 23.12 -29.57 -11.73
N SER A 33 22.71 -30.08 -12.89
CA SER A 33 21.32 -30.38 -13.16
C SER A 33 20.81 -31.38 -12.09
N PRO A 34 19.65 -31.14 -11.47
CA PRO A 34 19.02 -32.18 -10.64
C PRO A 34 18.71 -33.41 -11.52
N PRO A 35 18.80 -34.64 -10.97
CA PRO A 35 18.59 -35.86 -11.74
C PRO A 35 17.18 -35.90 -12.34
N SER A 36 17.15 -35.93 -13.66
CA SER A 36 15.98 -35.96 -14.51
C SER A 36 15.14 -37.22 -14.29
N THR A 37 13.90 -37.05 -13.84
CA THR A 37 12.83 -38.06 -13.99
C THR A 37 12.57 -38.32 -15.47
N PRO A 38 12.43 -39.58 -15.92
CA PRO A 38 12.38 -39.90 -17.35
C PRO A 38 11.06 -39.54 -18.04
N LEU A 39 11.26 -38.91 -19.20
CA LEU A 39 10.43 -38.77 -20.40
C LEU A 39 9.17 -39.65 -20.50
N ALA A 40 8.01 -39.00 -20.66
CA ALA A 40 6.92 -39.47 -21.50
C ALA A 40 6.84 -38.57 -22.74
N SER A 41 7.09 -39.17 -23.89
CA SER A 41 7.08 -38.59 -25.22
C SER A 41 5.66 -38.29 -25.69
N GLN A 42 5.38 -37.03 -26.05
CA GLN A 42 4.37 -36.71 -27.07
C GLN A 42 4.87 -35.58 -27.97
N GLN A 43 5.22 -35.99 -29.20
CA GLN A 43 5.21 -35.15 -30.37
C GLN A 43 3.74 -34.78 -30.70
N GLN A 44 3.48 -33.52 -31.06
CA GLN A 44 2.95 -33.13 -32.38
C GLN A 44 2.22 -31.76 -32.33
N GLN A 45 2.63 -30.94 -33.30
CA GLN A 45 1.81 -30.04 -34.12
C GLN A 45 1.21 -28.79 -33.47
N GLN A 46 1.96 -27.70 -33.67
CA GLN A 46 1.41 -26.35 -33.78
C GLN A 46 0.50 -26.28 -35.01
N GLN A 47 -0.78 -25.99 -34.77
CA GLN A 47 -1.67 -25.44 -35.78
C GLN A 47 -2.33 -24.19 -35.18
N ASP A 48 -2.06 -23.06 -35.82
CA ASP A 48 -2.75 -21.80 -35.58
C ASP A 48 -4.25 -21.98 -35.82
N ARG A 49 -5.05 -21.86 -34.77
CA ARG A 49 -6.51 -21.77 -34.86
C ARG A 49 -6.98 -20.37 -34.51
N ILE A 50 -7.35 -19.64 -35.56
CA ILE A 50 -8.20 -18.45 -35.53
C ILE A 50 -9.54 -18.82 -34.88
N VAL A 51 -9.80 -18.29 -33.69
CA VAL A 51 -11.06 -18.49 -32.97
C VAL A 51 -12.09 -17.45 -33.42
N GLN A 52 -12.97 -17.84 -34.34
CA GLN A 52 -14.18 -17.09 -34.66
C GLN A 52 -15.23 -17.30 -33.55
N LYS A 53 -15.67 -16.21 -32.91
CA LYS A 53 -16.80 -16.20 -31.99
C LYS A 53 -18.11 -16.35 -32.78
N LYS A 54 -18.88 -17.42 -32.50
CA LYS A 54 -20.31 -17.50 -32.83
C LYS A 54 -21.14 -17.36 -31.56
N PRO A 55 -22.28 -16.63 -31.60
CA PRO A 55 -23.23 -16.57 -30.50
C PRO A 55 -24.08 -17.84 -30.53
N ARG A 56 -24.12 -18.59 -29.42
CA ARG A 56 -25.00 -19.76 -29.29
C ARG A 56 -26.20 -19.41 -28.42
N GLN A 57 -27.34 -19.41 -29.09
CA GLN A 57 -28.67 -19.19 -28.56
C GLN A 57 -29.07 -20.23 -27.49
N GLN A 58 -30.00 -19.78 -26.65
CA GLN A 58 -30.75 -20.51 -25.65
C GLN A 58 -31.46 -21.74 -26.25
N GLU A 59 -31.60 -22.82 -25.47
CA GLU A 59 -32.84 -23.60 -25.38
C GLU A 59 -32.83 -24.61 -24.21
N THR A 60 -33.79 -24.35 -23.32
CA THR A 60 -34.59 -25.17 -22.39
C THR A 60 -34.31 -26.65 -22.08
N ALA A 61 -34.39 -26.94 -20.77
CA ALA A 61 -35.05 -28.07 -20.08
C ALA A 61 -34.34 -29.45 -19.95
N SER A 62 -33.84 -29.76 -18.74
CA SER A 62 -34.44 -30.74 -17.81
C SER A 62 -33.67 -30.81 -16.47
N PRO A 63 -34.34 -31.01 -15.31
CA PRO A 63 -33.67 -31.15 -14.02
C PRO A 63 -33.37 -32.62 -13.73
N ARG A 64 -32.09 -33.01 -13.74
CA ARG A 64 -31.65 -34.26 -13.11
C ARG A 64 -30.60 -33.96 -12.07
N ASN A 65 -31.05 -34.03 -10.82
CA ASN A 65 -30.25 -34.09 -9.61
C ASN A 65 -29.02 -34.99 -9.80
N LYS A 66 -27.84 -34.38 -9.80
CA LYS A 66 -26.58 -35.07 -9.56
C LYS A 66 -25.97 -34.45 -8.30
N PRO A 67 -25.73 -35.23 -7.23
CA PRO A 67 -25.07 -34.71 -6.06
C PRO A 67 -23.62 -34.34 -6.41
N SER A 68 -23.32 -33.06 -6.23
CA SER A 68 -22.01 -32.47 -5.93
C SER A 68 -20.82 -33.44 -5.96
N ARG A 69 -20.23 -33.61 -7.14
CA ARG A 69 -18.78 -33.84 -7.28
C ARG A 69 -18.04 -32.51 -7.49
N LEU A 70 -18.49 -31.46 -6.79
CA LEU A 70 -17.66 -30.30 -6.45
C LEU A 70 -16.71 -30.71 -5.32
N ILE A 71 -15.91 -31.74 -5.60
CA ILE A 71 -14.67 -31.99 -4.90
C ILE A 71 -13.73 -30.90 -5.41
N GLY A 72 -13.69 -29.82 -4.66
CA GLY A 72 -12.87 -28.65 -4.93
C GLY A 72 -11.41 -29.04 -5.12
N LYS A 73 -10.75 -28.25 -5.95
CA LYS A 73 -9.33 -28.31 -6.29
C LYS A 73 -8.48 -28.66 -5.06
N GLU A 74 -7.78 -29.79 -5.17
CA GLU A 74 -6.67 -30.21 -4.31
C GLU A 74 -5.78 -28.98 -4.03
N GLY A 75 -5.66 -28.55 -2.78
CA GLY A 75 -4.82 -27.40 -2.39
C GLY A 75 -5.53 -26.14 -1.89
N SER A 76 -6.87 -26.10 -1.84
CA SER A 76 -7.55 -25.01 -1.12
C SER A 76 -7.26 -25.10 0.38
N ARG A 77 -6.52 -24.12 0.92
CA ARG A 77 -6.23 -23.92 2.35
C ARG A 77 -7.47 -24.01 3.25
N ARG A 78 -8.68 -23.87 2.70
CA ARG A 78 -9.95 -24.01 3.42
C ARG A 78 -10.27 -25.45 3.84
N ARG A 79 -9.73 -26.50 3.21
CA ARG A 79 -10.00 -27.89 3.59
C ARG A 79 -9.25 -28.35 4.85
N ASN A 80 -8.10 -27.77 5.17
CA ASN A 80 -7.36 -28.11 6.40
C ASN A 80 -7.95 -27.48 7.68
N ARG A 81 -9.08 -26.75 7.60
CA ARG A 81 -9.77 -26.31 8.82
C ARG A 81 -10.57 -27.43 9.47
N TRP A 82 -11.05 -28.42 8.72
CA TRP A 82 -11.89 -29.47 9.29
C TRP A 82 -11.11 -30.47 10.16
N THR A 83 -9.80 -30.60 9.96
CA THR A 83 -8.93 -31.49 10.74
C THR A 83 -8.47 -30.89 12.07
N ASN A 84 -8.70 -29.60 12.31
CA ASN A 84 -8.33 -28.98 13.60
C ASN A 84 -9.35 -29.29 14.72
N ASN A 85 -10.60 -29.61 14.38
CA ASN A 85 -11.60 -29.96 15.39
C ASN A 85 -11.44 -31.40 15.93
N THR A 86 -10.70 -32.26 15.24
CA THR A 86 -10.41 -33.64 15.68
C THR A 86 -9.13 -33.74 16.51
N PHE A 87 -8.41 -32.63 16.72
CA PHE A 87 -7.18 -32.62 17.52
C PHE A 87 -7.46 -32.82 19.02
N SER A 88 -8.68 -32.53 19.46
CA SER A 88 -9.17 -32.71 20.84
C SER A 88 -9.16 -34.17 21.30
N ASP A 89 -9.34 -35.11 20.37
CA ASP A 89 -9.49 -36.55 20.68
C ASP A 89 -8.17 -37.34 20.53
N HIS A 90 -7.06 -36.66 20.18
CA HIS A 90 -5.78 -37.34 20.03
C HIS A 90 -5.19 -37.68 21.42
N PRO A 91 -4.76 -38.93 21.68
CA PRO A 91 -4.28 -39.35 23.00
C PRO A 91 -3.02 -38.61 23.48
N SER A 92 -2.31 -37.94 22.56
CA SER A 92 -1.18 -37.06 22.90
C SER A 92 -1.54 -35.57 23.00
N ALA A 93 -2.79 -35.19 22.77
CA ALA A 93 -3.30 -33.83 22.93
C ALA A 93 -3.84 -33.60 24.35
N VAL A 94 -3.08 -34.05 25.36
CA VAL A 94 -3.34 -33.69 26.75
C VAL A 94 -2.76 -32.29 26.95
N LEU A 95 -3.62 -31.27 26.92
CA LEU A 95 -3.24 -29.91 27.29
C LEU A 95 -3.06 -29.85 28.80
N TYR A 96 -1.82 -29.68 29.26
CA TYR A 96 -1.55 -29.45 30.67
C TYR A 96 -1.87 -28.00 31.05
N ALA A 97 -2.14 -27.74 32.33
CA ALA A 97 -2.46 -26.39 32.81
C ALA A 97 -1.31 -25.39 32.56
N GLU A 98 -0.09 -25.89 32.38
CA GLU A 98 1.10 -25.13 31.99
C GLU A 98 1.00 -24.59 30.56
N ASP A 99 0.43 -25.36 29.63
CA ASP A 99 0.38 -25.04 28.18
C ASP A 99 -0.74 -24.05 27.83
N LEU A 100 -1.76 -23.96 28.68
CA LEU A 100 -2.86 -23.01 28.54
C LEU A 100 -2.48 -21.59 28.97
N ARG A 101 -1.26 -21.36 29.47
CA ARG A 101 -0.82 -20.03 29.89
C ARG A 101 -0.46 -19.20 28.66
N PRO A 102 -1.15 -18.08 28.39
CA PRO A 102 -0.74 -17.18 27.33
C PRO A 102 0.69 -16.68 27.62
N PRO A 103 1.60 -16.75 26.64
CA PRO A 103 2.97 -16.32 26.83
C PRO A 103 3.00 -14.84 27.23
N GLY A 104 3.57 -14.54 28.40
CA GLY A 104 3.78 -13.16 28.88
C GLY A 104 2.84 -12.67 29.98
N TYR A 105 1.89 -13.46 30.49
CA TYR A 105 1.09 -13.07 31.66
C TYR A 105 1.67 -13.68 32.94
N GLU A 106 2.24 -12.84 33.80
CA GLU A 106 2.58 -13.25 35.17
C GLU A 106 1.28 -13.57 35.93
N ALA A 107 1.25 -14.69 36.68
CA ALA A 107 0.07 -15.16 37.42
C ALA A 107 -0.47 -14.16 38.48
N LYS A 108 0.28 -13.10 38.73
CA LYS A 108 -0.14 -11.96 39.54
C LYS A 108 -0.67 -10.88 38.61
N ALA A 109 -1.86 -11.09 38.07
CA ALA A 109 -2.60 -9.99 37.48
C ALA A 109 -2.66 -8.87 38.54
N PRO A 110 -2.18 -7.65 38.24
CA PRO A 110 -2.48 -6.50 39.07
C PRO A 110 -3.99 -6.49 39.28
N LYS A 111 -4.44 -6.29 40.51
CA LYS A 111 -5.85 -6.05 40.81
C LYS A 111 -6.22 -4.73 40.14
N TYR A 112 -6.50 -4.77 38.85
CA TYR A 112 -7.15 -3.69 38.16
C TYR A 112 -8.55 -3.64 38.76
N ASP A 113 -8.78 -2.60 39.55
CA ASP A 113 -10.11 -2.20 39.97
C ASP A 113 -10.92 -2.09 38.68
N VAL A 114 -11.86 -3.01 38.50
CA VAL A 114 -12.76 -3.04 37.35
C VAL A 114 -13.73 -1.88 37.57
N GLY A 115 -13.22 -0.68 37.33
CA GLY A 115 -14.03 0.48 37.02
C GLY A 115 -14.98 0.02 35.93
N LEU A 116 -16.24 -0.06 36.32
CA LEU A 116 -17.38 -0.41 35.52
C LEU A 116 -17.29 0.34 34.18
N ILE A 117 -16.69 -0.30 33.16
CA ILE A 117 -16.86 0.14 31.79
C ILE A 117 -18.31 -0.25 31.52
N SER A 118 -19.22 0.71 31.72
CA SER A 118 -20.53 0.65 31.12
C SER A 118 -20.32 0.38 29.64
N ARG A 119 -20.52 -0.87 29.25
CA ARG A 119 -20.87 -1.22 27.88
C ARG A 119 -22.18 -0.49 27.61
N ASP A 120 -22.08 0.69 27.01
CA ASP A 120 -23.00 0.99 25.94
C ASP A 120 -22.69 -0.03 24.84
N ASP A 121 -23.33 -1.19 24.94
CA ASP A 121 -23.55 -2.07 23.80
C ASP A 121 -24.53 -1.31 22.89
N SER A 122 -24.04 -0.26 22.21
CA SER A 122 -24.64 0.19 20.97
C SER A 122 -24.29 -0.88 19.95
N GLU A 123 -25.28 -1.70 19.63
CA GLU A 123 -25.26 -2.62 18.51
C GLU A 123 -24.70 -1.86 17.29
N GLU A 124 -23.49 -2.24 16.85
CA GLU A 124 -23.03 -1.97 15.48
C GLU A 124 -23.91 -2.83 14.55
N GLU A 125 -25.20 -2.47 14.46
CA GLU A 125 -25.89 -2.61 13.19
C GLU A 125 -25.05 -1.80 12.20
N GLU A 126 -24.60 -2.45 11.13
CA GLU A 126 -24.26 -1.77 9.88
C GLU A 126 -25.56 -1.11 9.39
N GLU A 127 -26.03 -0.08 10.10
CA GLU A 127 -26.85 0.94 9.49
C GLU A 127 -25.96 1.52 8.41
N GLU A 128 -26.32 1.23 7.16
CA GLU A 128 -26.11 2.16 6.07
C GLU A 128 -26.73 3.47 6.53
N GLU A 129 -26.00 4.23 7.35
CA GLU A 129 -26.27 5.63 7.58
C GLU A 129 -26.25 6.21 6.18
N GLU A 130 -27.44 6.45 5.63
CA GLU A 130 -27.65 7.43 4.60
C GLU A 130 -27.04 8.70 5.20
N GLU A 131 -25.75 8.92 4.91
CA GLU A 131 -25.01 10.11 5.25
C GLU A 131 -25.80 11.25 4.63
N ASP A 132 -26.71 11.83 5.42
CA ASP A 132 -27.27 13.14 5.17
C ASP A 132 -26.04 14.02 4.97
N GLN A 133 -25.81 14.38 3.71
CA GLN A 133 -24.71 15.21 3.24
C GLN A 133 -24.89 16.61 3.81
N VAL A 134 -24.70 16.74 5.12
CA VAL A 134 -24.25 17.99 5.70
C VAL A 134 -22.93 18.24 4.98
N GLN A 135 -22.93 19.20 4.06
CA GLN A 135 -21.72 19.79 3.50
C GLN A 135 -20.96 20.45 4.64
N VAL A 136 -20.38 19.63 5.53
CA VAL A 136 -19.26 20.04 6.34
C VAL A 136 -18.24 20.45 5.31
N HIS A 137 -17.98 21.75 5.23
CA HIS A 137 -16.92 22.32 4.43
C HIS A 137 -15.65 21.52 4.74
N ALA A 138 -15.39 20.49 3.92
CA ALA A 138 -14.28 19.61 4.11
C ALA A 138 -13.08 20.52 3.93
N LEU A 139 -12.34 20.75 5.03
CA LEU A 139 -11.08 21.45 4.96
C LEU A 139 -10.31 20.86 3.77
N PRO A 140 -9.82 21.71 2.84
CA PRO A 140 -9.36 21.28 1.52
C PRO A 140 -8.21 20.24 1.58
N HIS A 141 -7.65 20.01 2.77
CA HIS A 141 -6.50 19.18 3.05
C HIS A 141 -6.84 17.77 3.56
N ASN A 142 -8.12 17.43 3.72
CA ASN A 142 -8.49 16.09 4.22
C ASN A 142 -8.49 15.05 3.09
N LEU A 143 -7.42 14.25 3.04
CA LEU A 143 -7.40 13.06 2.20
C LEU A 143 -8.53 12.08 2.59
N PRO A 144 -9.20 11.44 1.62
CA PRO A 144 -10.23 10.45 1.91
C PRO A 144 -9.75 9.33 2.83
N ARG A 145 -10.61 8.84 3.72
CA ARG A 145 -10.32 7.77 4.69
C ARG A 145 -9.71 6.53 4.02
N HIS A 146 -10.25 6.12 2.86
CA HIS A 146 -9.75 4.96 2.12
C HIS A 146 -8.31 5.14 1.64
N VAL A 147 -7.94 6.32 1.13
CA VAL A 147 -6.56 6.63 0.71
C VAL A 147 -5.60 6.51 1.89
N ARG A 148 -5.97 7.06 3.05
CA ARG A 148 -5.15 6.98 4.27
C ARG A 148 -4.98 5.54 4.73
N HIS A 149 -6.06 4.75 4.69
CA HIS A 149 -6.03 3.34 5.05
C HIS A 149 -5.14 2.53 4.09
N ASP A 150 -5.23 2.77 2.78
CA ASP A 150 -4.40 2.09 1.78
C ASP A 150 -2.92 2.40 1.97
N LEU A 151 -2.57 3.67 2.22
CA LEU A 151 -1.20 4.07 2.51
C LEU A 151 -0.67 3.41 3.80
N LYS A 152 -1.49 3.31 4.86
CA LYS A 152 -1.14 2.61 6.10
C LYS A 152 -0.92 1.12 5.87
N LYS A 153 -1.83 0.48 5.14
CA LYS A 153 -1.77 -0.96 4.82
C LYS A 153 -0.57 -1.31 3.96
N ALA A 154 -0.12 -0.39 3.11
CA ALA A 154 1.04 -0.60 2.26
C ALA A 154 2.39 -0.50 3.00
N HIS A 155 2.39 -0.26 4.32
CA HIS A 155 3.60 -0.19 5.16
C HIS A 155 4.67 0.77 4.62
N ILE A 156 4.26 1.98 4.26
CA ILE A 156 5.18 3.01 3.75
C ILE A 156 6.26 3.28 4.81
N SER A 157 7.52 3.33 4.37
CA SER A 157 8.61 3.66 5.27
C SER A 157 8.53 5.13 5.69
N LYS A 158 8.68 5.36 7.00
CA LYS A 158 8.69 6.70 7.60
C LYS A 158 9.72 7.62 6.94
N GLY A 159 10.93 7.12 6.72
CA GLY A 159 12.02 7.89 6.11
C GLY A 159 11.73 8.32 4.67
N LEU A 160 10.97 7.53 3.90
CA LEU A 160 10.59 7.91 2.54
C LEU A 160 9.60 9.07 2.54
N VAL A 161 8.60 9.02 3.44
CA VAL A 161 7.62 10.11 3.58
C VAL A 161 8.33 11.40 3.99
N THR A 162 9.16 11.35 5.05
CA THR A 162 9.90 12.52 5.53
C THR A 162 10.84 13.10 4.47
N ALA A 163 11.52 12.26 3.68
CA ALA A 163 12.44 12.72 2.64
C ALA A 163 11.71 13.48 1.51
N TYR A 164 10.59 12.94 1.01
CA TYR A 164 9.81 13.63 -0.04
C TYR A 164 9.06 14.84 0.50
N GLU A 165 8.55 14.76 1.72
CA GLU A 165 7.88 15.88 2.37
C GLU A 165 8.83 17.05 2.59
N SER A 166 10.05 16.81 3.06
CA SER A 166 11.04 17.89 3.24
C SER A 166 11.37 18.62 1.93
N GLN A 167 11.45 17.88 0.81
CA GLN A 167 11.67 18.47 -0.52
C GLN A 167 10.46 19.29 -0.97
N LEU A 168 9.25 18.81 -0.69
CA LEU A 168 8.02 19.52 -1.03
C LEU A 168 7.85 20.79 -0.19
N ILE A 169 8.09 20.74 1.11
CA ILE A 169 8.04 21.91 2.01
C ILE A 169 9.08 22.95 1.58
N GLN A 170 10.32 22.53 1.30
CA GLN A 170 11.35 23.45 0.80
C GLN A 170 10.93 24.15 -0.49
N PHE A 171 10.26 23.41 -1.39
CA PHE A 171 9.72 23.99 -2.61
C PHE A 171 8.59 24.99 -2.34
N ILE A 172 7.66 24.64 -1.44
CA ILE A 172 6.58 25.53 -1.02
C ILE A 172 7.16 26.82 -0.45
N ASP A 173 8.16 26.74 0.44
CA ASP A 173 8.83 27.91 1.02
C ASP A 173 9.48 28.78 -0.07
N LEU A 174 10.18 28.18 -1.03
CA LEU A 174 10.79 28.92 -2.13
C LEU A 174 9.74 29.65 -2.98
N TRP A 175 8.62 28.98 -3.26
CA TRP A 175 7.53 29.55 -4.04
C TRP A 175 6.78 30.67 -3.29
N LEU A 176 6.53 30.51 -1.99
CA LEU A 176 5.91 31.55 -1.15
C LEU A 176 6.77 32.81 -1.05
N ASN A 177 8.10 32.66 -1.08
CA ASN A 177 9.03 33.78 -1.04
C ASN A 177 9.10 34.56 -2.36
N ASP A 178 8.79 33.93 -3.50
CA ASP A 178 8.87 34.53 -4.84
C ASP A 178 7.65 34.19 -5.69
N THR A 179 6.48 34.66 -5.24
CA THR A 179 5.20 34.42 -5.92
C THR A 179 5.10 35.09 -7.30
N GLN A 180 5.98 36.05 -7.61
CA GLN A 180 6.02 36.73 -8.89
C GLN A 180 6.77 35.92 -9.95
N CYS A 181 7.65 35.01 -9.55
CA CYS A 181 8.38 34.14 -10.48
C CYS A 181 7.61 32.84 -10.73
N LEU A 182 6.78 32.83 -11.77
CA LEU A 182 6.03 31.64 -12.20
C LEU A 182 6.92 30.48 -12.64
N ASP A 183 8.17 30.75 -13.02
CA ASP A 183 9.16 29.70 -13.33
C ASP A 183 9.44 28.81 -12.10
N ASN A 184 9.26 29.36 -10.88
CA ASN A 184 9.39 28.62 -9.62
C ASN A 184 8.08 27.96 -9.17
N ALA A 185 6.97 28.11 -9.92
CA ALA A 185 5.68 27.58 -9.53
C ALA A 185 5.46 26.09 -9.88
N CYS A 186 6.48 25.44 -10.48
CA CYS A 186 6.48 24.00 -10.69
C CYS A 186 7.79 23.33 -10.27
N LEU A 187 7.66 22.34 -9.39
CA LEU A 187 8.73 21.47 -8.93
C LEU A 187 8.84 20.25 -9.85
N GLU A 188 10.02 20.02 -10.40
CA GLU A 188 10.37 18.73 -11.00
C GLU A 188 10.94 17.81 -9.91
N LEU A 189 10.15 16.82 -9.46
CA LEU A 189 10.61 15.81 -8.51
C LEU A 189 10.98 14.52 -9.26
N ARG A 190 12.27 14.17 -9.20
CA ARG A 190 12.77 12.92 -9.78
C ARG A 190 12.63 11.77 -8.78
N VAL A 191 11.66 10.91 -9.02
CA VAL A 191 11.49 9.66 -8.27
C VAL A 191 12.51 8.64 -8.77
N VAL A 192 13.56 8.42 -7.97
CA VAL A 192 14.80 7.69 -8.33
C VAL A 192 14.56 6.27 -8.85
N SER A 193 13.49 5.60 -8.41
CA SER A 193 13.32 4.15 -8.58
C SER A 193 12.36 3.74 -9.71
N ASN A 194 11.82 4.67 -10.51
CA ASN A 194 10.67 4.42 -11.41
C ASN A 194 9.52 3.65 -10.73
N ASN A 195 9.46 3.68 -9.40
CA ASN A 195 8.56 2.89 -8.60
C ASN A 195 7.18 3.54 -8.63
N GLN A 196 6.18 2.80 -9.10
CA GLN A 196 4.80 3.27 -9.16
C GLN A 196 4.26 3.64 -7.78
N PHE A 197 4.67 2.89 -6.75
CA PHE A 197 4.22 3.13 -5.39
C PHE A 197 4.75 4.44 -4.82
N GLU A 198 6.03 4.74 -5.01
CA GLU A 198 6.61 6.01 -4.55
C GLU A 198 5.95 7.21 -5.22
N ARG A 199 5.69 7.11 -6.53
CA ARG A 199 4.92 8.14 -7.25
C ARG A 199 3.52 8.31 -6.67
N TYR A 200 2.84 7.22 -6.33
CA TYR A 200 1.52 7.28 -5.69
C TYR A 200 1.57 8.03 -4.35
N VAL A 201 2.61 7.78 -3.53
CA VAL A 201 2.82 8.51 -2.27
C VAL A 201 3.05 10.00 -2.54
N VAL A 202 3.92 10.35 -3.48
CA VAL A 202 4.21 11.75 -3.86
C VAL A 202 2.96 12.46 -4.37
N HIS A 203 2.17 11.82 -5.24
CA HIS A 203 0.92 12.38 -5.74
C HIS A 203 -0.09 12.63 -4.61
N THR A 204 -0.19 11.69 -3.68
CA THR A 204 -1.09 11.80 -2.54
C THR A 204 -0.65 12.89 -1.57
N MET A 205 0.65 13.02 -1.33
CA MET A 205 1.24 14.08 -0.52
C MET A 205 1.05 15.45 -1.17
N SER A 206 1.27 15.56 -2.48
CA SER A 206 1.02 16.80 -3.24
C SER A 206 -0.45 17.24 -3.08
N ARG A 207 -1.38 16.29 -3.21
CA ARG A 207 -2.82 16.53 -3.02
C ARG A 207 -3.15 16.98 -1.60
N TYR A 208 -2.50 16.42 -0.58
CA TYR A 208 -2.68 16.84 0.82
C TYR A 208 -2.35 18.33 1.01
N TYR A 209 -1.25 18.78 0.42
CA TYR A 209 -0.83 20.18 0.42
C TYR A 209 -1.59 21.06 -0.61
N GLY A 210 -2.60 20.54 -1.31
CA GLY A 210 -3.37 21.30 -2.31
C GLY A 210 -2.63 21.56 -3.64
N PHE A 211 -1.51 20.88 -3.89
CA PHE A 211 -0.77 20.96 -5.15
C PHE A 211 -1.30 19.97 -6.18
N ALA A 212 -1.28 20.38 -7.44
CA ALA A 212 -1.53 19.49 -8.54
C ALA A 212 -0.26 18.72 -8.90
N SER A 213 -0.39 17.46 -9.30
CA SER A 213 0.77 16.65 -9.65
C SER A 213 0.46 15.71 -10.82
N PHE A 214 1.43 15.54 -11.71
CA PHE A 214 1.34 14.65 -12.87
C PHE A 214 2.69 13.97 -13.13
N SER A 215 2.65 12.80 -13.77
CA SER A 215 3.87 12.04 -14.06
C SER A 215 4.05 11.87 -15.56
N LYS A 216 5.23 12.20 -16.08
CA LYS A 216 5.58 12.05 -17.50
C LYS A 216 6.86 11.23 -17.65
N THR A 217 6.90 10.39 -18.68
CA THR A 217 8.12 9.68 -19.06
C THR A 217 8.96 10.62 -19.93
N ASN A 218 10.20 10.86 -19.52
CA ASN A 218 11.17 11.66 -20.26
C ASN A 218 11.79 10.83 -21.42
N ASP A 219 12.52 11.48 -22.32
CA ASP A 219 13.19 10.86 -23.48
C ASP A 219 14.20 9.77 -23.07
N GLN A 220 14.72 9.86 -21.84
CA GLN A 220 15.59 8.85 -21.23
C GLN A 220 14.83 7.63 -20.66
N ASN A 221 13.52 7.50 -20.93
CA ASN A 221 12.62 6.49 -20.39
C ASN A 221 12.54 6.49 -18.85
N GLN A 222 12.89 7.62 -18.22
CA GLN A 222 12.74 7.85 -16.79
C GLN A 222 11.40 8.51 -16.52
N ARG A 223 10.64 8.00 -15.54
CA ARG A 223 9.35 8.60 -15.17
C ARG A 223 9.56 9.64 -14.08
N VAL A 224 9.27 10.89 -14.41
CA VAL A 224 9.43 12.05 -13.55
C VAL A 224 8.05 12.52 -13.07
N THR A 225 7.96 12.96 -11.82
CA THR A 225 6.74 13.50 -11.23
C THR A 225 6.88 15.00 -11.08
N TYR A 226 5.99 15.75 -11.71
CA TYR A 226 5.92 17.20 -11.64
C TYR A 226 4.84 17.56 -10.63
N ILE A 227 5.15 18.52 -9.76
CA ILE A 227 4.25 19.07 -8.76
C ILE A 227 4.18 20.56 -9.03
N CYS A 228 3.00 21.06 -9.35
CA CYS A 228 2.84 22.49 -9.64
C CYS A 228 1.70 23.09 -8.82
N HIS A 229 1.82 24.37 -8.53
CA HIS A 229 0.74 25.12 -7.91
C HIS A 229 -0.49 25.19 -8.86
N PRO A 230 -1.74 25.11 -8.38
CA PRO A 230 -2.93 25.21 -9.23
C PRO A 230 -2.98 26.49 -10.10
N ALA A 231 -2.45 27.61 -9.59
CA ALA A 231 -2.35 28.85 -10.36
C ALA A 231 -1.42 28.72 -11.58
N TYR A 232 -0.34 27.94 -11.47
CA TYR A 232 0.56 27.69 -12.61
C TYR A 232 -0.12 26.85 -13.69
N LEU A 233 -0.96 25.89 -13.31
CA LEU A 233 -1.77 25.17 -14.30
C LEU A 233 -2.76 26.09 -15.00
N SER A 234 -3.41 26.98 -14.25
CA SER A 234 -4.30 28.01 -14.81
C SER A 234 -3.55 28.93 -15.78
N TYR A 235 -2.33 29.34 -15.44
CA TYR A 235 -1.43 30.11 -16.30
C TYR A 235 -1.14 29.39 -17.62
N ILE A 236 -0.63 28.14 -17.59
CA ILE A 236 -0.30 27.39 -18.81
C ILE A 236 -1.53 27.18 -19.69
N THR A 237 -2.67 26.86 -19.08
CA THR A 237 -3.91 26.57 -19.81
C THR A 237 -4.55 27.81 -20.41
N LYS A 238 -4.45 28.97 -19.75
CA LYS A 238 -5.02 30.24 -20.24
C LYS A 238 -4.12 30.96 -21.24
N HIS A 239 -2.81 30.72 -21.23
CA HIS A 239 -1.86 31.41 -22.12
C HIS A 239 -2.08 31.21 -23.64
N SER A 240 -3.08 30.43 -24.05
CA SER A 240 -3.60 30.48 -25.41
C SER A 240 -4.42 31.75 -25.73
N GLY A 241 -4.75 32.59 -24.74
CA GLY A 241 -5.42 33.88 -24.87
C GLY A 241 -4.80 34.94 -23.95
N ASP A 242 -4.94 36.22 -24.30
CA ASP A 242 -4.40 37.42 -23.61
C ASP A 242 -4.96 37.67 -22.19
N ASP A 243 -5.46 36.65 -21.50
CA ASP A 243 -6.11 36.80 -20.20
C ASP A 243 -5.09 37.03 -19.07
N GLU A 244 -5.29 38.11 -18.31
CA GLU A 244 -4.49 38.45 -17.13
C GLU A 244 -4.60 37.35 -16.03
N ILE A 245 -3.48 37.07 -15.38
CA ILE A 245 -3.39 36.01 -14.37
C ILE A 245 -4.02 36.52 -13.09
N ASP A 246 -5.02 35.81 -12.59
CA ASP A 246 -5.65 36.14 -11.32
C ASP A 246 -4.79 35.64 -10.14
N TYR A 247 -3.84 36.48 -9.72
CA TYR A 247 -3.01 36.25 -8.53
C TYR A 247 -3.81 36.29 -7.22
N ALA A 248 -5.07 36.73 -7.20
CA ALA A 248 -5.86 36.73 -5.97
C ALA A 248 -6.15 35.29 -5.50
N SER A 249 -6.32 34.36 -6.44
CA SER A 249 -6.49 32.92 -6.16
C SER A 249 -5.28 32.27 -5.48
N ILE A 250 -4.10 32.90 -5.57
CA ILE A 250 -2.86 32.43 -4.94
C ILE A 250 -2.83 32.76 -3.44
N GLN A 251 -3.44 33.88 -3.03
CA GLN A 251 -3.41 34.35 -1.63
C GLN A 251 -4.33 33.55 -0.70
N GLU A 252 -5.28 32.79 -1.24
CA GLU A 252 -6.23 31.99 -0.46
C GLU A 252 -5.71 30.57 -0.15
N TRP A 253 -4.52 30.20 -0.66
CA TRP A 253 -3.92 28.92 -0.30
C TRP A 253 -3.42 28.95 1.14
N ASP A 254 -3.94 28.04 1.96
CA ASP A 254 -3.51 27.84 3.34
C ASP A 254 -2.72 26.53 3.48
N MET A 255 -1.67 26.56 4.31
CA MET A 255 -0.85 25.39 4.56
C MET A 255 -1.49 24.56 5.68
N PRO A 256 -1.61 23.22 5.54
CA PRO A 256 -2.14 22.39 6.63
C PRO A 256 -1.34 22.56 7.92
N ASP A 257 -2.03 22.69 9.06
CA ASP A 257 -1.39 22.81 10.39
C ASP A 257 -0.50 21.62 10.75
N LYS A 258 -0.83 20.43 10.21
CA LYS A 258 -0.11 19.19 10.46
C LYS A 258 0.72 18.83 9.24
N SER A 259 1.91 18.28 9.47
CA SER A 259 2.65 17.64 8.39
C SER A 259 1.88 16.43 7.86
N PHE A 260 2.07 16.10 6.58
CA PHE A 260 1.58 14.86 5.99
C PHE A 260 2.08 13.64 6.75
N PHE A 261 3.33 13.66 7.23
CA PHE A 261 3.86 12.62 8.12
C PHE A 261 3.02 12.46 9.40
N GLU A 262 2.78 13.56 10.12
CA GLU A 262 1.97 13.52 11.34
C GLU A 262 0.54 13.06 11.04
N TYR A 263 -0.06 13.59 9.97
CA TYR A 263 -1.39 13.22 9.52
C TYR A 263 -1.53 11.71 9.22
N LEU A 264 -0.49 11.10 8.65
CA LEU A 264 -0.50 9.69 8.29
C LEU A 264 -0.23 8.77 9.48
N PHE A 265 0.75 9.12 10.32
CA PHE A 265 1.28 8.23 11.35
C PHE A 265 0.77 8.50 12.78
N HIS A 266 0.29 9.71 13.09
CA HIS A 266 -0.38 9.97 14.35
C HIS A 266 -1.88 9.69 14.19
N THR A 267 -2.27 8.48 14.54
CA THR A 267 -3.66 8.19 14.90
C THR A 267 -3.95 8.86 16.24
N VAL A 268 -4.89 9.80 16.23
CA VAL A 268 -5.64 10.19 17.43
C VAL A 268 -6.36 8.96 17.97
#